data_AF-A0A0K9XAU2-F1
#
_entry.id   AF-A0A0K9XAU2-F1
#
_cell.length_a   1.000
_cell.length_b   1.000
_cell.length_c   1.000
_cell.angle_alpha   90.00
_cell.angle_beta   90.00
_cell.angle_gamma   90.00
#
_symmetry.space_group_name_H-M   'P 1'
#
loop_
_entity.id
_entity.type
_entity.pdbx_description
1 polymer ?
#
loop_
_entity_poly.entity_id
_entity_poly.type
_entity_poly.pdbx_seq_one_letter_code
_entity_poly.pdbx_strand_id
1 'polypeptide(L)'
;MKRIAVRTRRYLRAVAVAAGAVALFTVTAPPASANWGGCSGQTCLEVEGSGLYVARLTVTPAPGSKFYGRFHLTGPGIKGESALMNWHKGSRYGVGVGHGVNNHTKFCAEGWEYTVSGEIKRSVGRTCVDVHM
;
A
#
# COMPACT_ATOMS: atom_id res chain seq x y z
N MET A 1 66.29 14.60 -47.92
CA MET A 1 65.61 15.90 -48.17
C MET A 1 64.46 15.68 -49.15
N LYS A 2 63.22 15.99 -48.75
CA LYS A 2 62.12 16.62 -49.52
C LYS A 2 60.77 16.28 -48.87
N ARG A 3 60.07 17.33 -48.42
CA ARG A 3 58.71 17.31 -47.84
C ARG A 3 57.69 17.35 -48.97
N ILE A 4 56.59 16.60 -48.87
CA ILE A 4 55.33 16.83 -49.60
C ILE A 4 54.20 16.44 -48.62
N ALA A 5 53.69 17.40 -47.85
CA ALA A 5 52.53 18.24 -48.13
C ALA A 5 51.21 17.61 -47.63
N VAL A 6 50.82 18.06 -46.43
CA VAL A 6 49.48 17.93 -45.86
C VAL A 6 48.51 18.74 -46.71
N ARG A 7 47.44 18.13 -47.25
CA ARG A 7 46.13 18.80 -47.33
C ARG A 7 44.96 17.89 -47.76
N THR A 8 43.98 17.86 -46.86
CA THR A 8 42.53 17.99 -47.12
C THR A 8 41.70 16.81 -47.62
N ARG A 9 40.89 16.34 -46.66
CA ARG A 9 39.43 16.16 -46.74
C ARG A 9 38.92 15.10 -47.71
N ARG A 10 38.57 13.95 -47.12
CA ARG A 10 37.26 13.28 -47.28
C ARG A 10 37.12 12.19 -46.22
N TYR A 11 37.15 12.60 -44.94
CA TYR A 11 36.63 11.78 -43.85
C TYR A 11 35.12 11.99 -43.80
N LEU A 12 34.37 11.08 -44.40
CA LEU A 12 32.93 10.99 -44.17
C LEU A 12 32.56 9.52 -44.02
N ARG A 13 32.00 9.25 -42.84
CA ARG A 13 31.12 8.12 -42.50
C ARG A 13 31.83 6.81 -42.17
N ALA A 14 32.39 6.76 -40.97
CA ALA A 14 32.29 5.56 -40.14
C ALA A 14 31.41 5.93 -38.94
N VAL A 15 30.16 5.48 -39.01
CA VAL A 15 29.15 5.65 -37.97
C VAL A 15 29.57 4.82 -36.77
N ALA A 16 30.05 5.48 -35.72
CA ALA A 16 30.27 4.86 -34.42
C ALA A 16 28.94 4.90 -33.65
N VAL A 17 28.20 3.80 -33.66
CA VAL A 17 27.09 3.56 -32.72
C VAL A 17 27.34 2.19 -32.10
N ALA A 18 28.06 2.19 -30.98
CA ALA A 18 27.97 1.14 -30.00
C ALA A 18 27.51 1.82 -28.71
N ALA A 19 26.21 2.05 -28.61
CA ALA A 19 25.57 2.50 -27.38
C ALA A 19 25.73 1.40 -26.33
N GLY A 20 26.36 1.75 -25.21
CA GLY A 20 26.56 0.86 -24.08
C GLY A 20 25.23 0.39 -23.51
N ALA A 21 25.06 -0.92 -23.41
CA ALA A 21 23.98 -1.52 -22.64
C ALA A 21 24.33 -1.40 -21.14
N VAL A 22 23.88 -0.32 -20.51
CA VAL A 22 23.83 -0.23 -19.05
C VAL A 22 22.69 -1.15 -18.60
N ALA A 23 23.03 -2.36 -18.15
CA ALA A 23 22.10 -3.25 -17.49
C ALA A 23 21.78 -2.74 -16.08
N LEU A 24 20.88 -1.76 -15.98
CA LEU A 24 20.20 -1.42 -14.73
C LEU A 24 19.09 -2.46 -14.50
N PHE A 25 19.47 -3.63 -14.01
CA PHE A 25 18.50 -4.48 -13.31
C PHE A 25 18.31 -3.89 -11.91
N THR A 26 17.52 -2.83 -11.81
CA THR A 26 16.84 -2.53 -10.55
C THR A 26 15.87 -3.68 -10.34
N VAL A 27 16.31 -4.71 -9.62
CA VAL A 27 15.40 -5.65 -8.98
C VAL A 27 14.55 -4.79 -8.08
N THR A 28 13.35 -4.45 -8.56
CA THR A 28 12.25 -4.05 -7.71
C THR A 28 11.92 -5.29 -6.89
N ALA A 29 12.69 -5.52 -5.84
CA ALA A 29 12.22 -6.35 -4.76
C ALA A 29 10.86 -5.74 -4.41
N PRO A 30 9.73 -6.49 -4.50
CA PRO A 30 8.56 -6.03 -3.77
C PRO A 30 9.07 -5.74 -2.35
N PRO A 31 8.76 -4.58 -1.75
CA PRO A 31 9.12 -4.37 -0.37
C PRO A 31 8.66 -5.63 0.36
N ALA A 32 9.54 -6.23 1.17
CA ALA A 32 9.17 -7.36 2.01
C ALA A 32 8.14 -6.85 3.02
N SER A 33 6.90 -6.67 2.55
CA SER A 33 5.77 -6.21 3.31
C SER A 33 5.24 -7.44 4.01
N ALA A 34 5.45 -7.50 5.31
CA ALA A 34 4.71 -8.42 6.14
C ALA A 34 3.28 -7.86 6.21
N ASN A 35 2.43 -8.26 5.26
CA ASN A 35 1.01 -7.95 5.33
C ASN A 35 0.38 -8.86 6.38
N TRP A 36 0.21 -8.34 7.58
CA TRP A 36 -0.59 -9.00 8.60
C TRP A 36 -2.04 -8.58 8.41
N GLY A 37 -2.96 -9.54 8.35
CA GLY A 37 -4.35 -9.20 8.12
C GLY A 37 -5.32 -10.32 8.43
N GLY A 38 -6.57 -9.93 8.63
CA GLY A 38 -7.63 -10.87 8.98
C GLY A 38 -9.01 -10.26 8.77
N CYS A 39 -9.96 -11.13 8.46
CA CYS A 39 -11.36 -10.78 8.33
C CYS A 39 -12.16 -11.36 9.49
N SER A 40 -13.14 -10.60 9.96
CA SER A 40 -14.15 -11.05 10.90
C SER A 40 -15.48 -10.48 10.46
N GLY A 41 -16.44 -11.37 10.14
CA GLY A 41 -17.68 -10.98 9.47
C GLY A 41 -17.40 -10.31 8.13
N GLN A 42 -17.94 -9.11 7.95
CA GLN A 42 -17.78 -8.29 6.74
C GLN A 42 -16.62 -7.29 6.82
N THR A 43 -15.85 -7.28 7.92
CA THR A 43 -14.76 -6.32 8.14
C THR A 43 -13.42 -7.02 8.04
N CYS A 44 -12.57 -6.58 7.11
CA CYS A 44 -11.20 -7.04 6.96
C CYS A 44 -10.22 -5.91 7.25
N LEU A 45 -9.13 -6.22 7.95
CA LEU A 45 -8.05 -5.29 8.23
C LEU A 45 -6.74 -5.88 7.70
N GLU A 46 -5.98 -5.06 7.00
CA GLU A 46 -4.62 -5.33 6.57
C GLU A 46 -3.68 -4.27 7.17
N VAL A 47 -2.55 -4.73 7.68
CA VAL A 47 -1.47 -3.91 8.23
C VAL A 47 -0.27 -4.06 7.30
N GLU A 48 0.11 -2.96 6.67
CA GLU A 48 1.28 -2.86 5.81
C GLU A 48 2.47 -2.39 6.65
N GLY A 49 3.53 -3.21 6.74
CA GLY A 49 4.69 -2.91 7.57
C GLY A 49 5.82 -3.94 7.47
N SER A 50 6.81 -3.79 8.35
CA SER A 50 7.95 -4.71 8.49
C SER A 50 8.45 -4.71 9.93
N GLY A 51 8.58 -5.88 10.55
CA GLY A 51 8.90 -6.01 11.98
C GLY A 51 7.91 -5.23 12.85
N LEU A 52 8.41 -4.36 13.72
CA LEU A 52 7.57 -3.49 14.54
C LEU A 52 7.22 -2.15 13.86
N TYR A 53 7.62 -1.92 12.60
CA TYR A 53 7.26 -0.71 11.87
C TYR A 53 5.93 -0.89 11.11
N VAL A 54 4.98 0.02 11.33
CA VAL A 54 3.69 0.03 10.64
C VAL A 54 3.60 1.26 9.74
N ALA A 55 3.48 1.03 8.44
CA ALA A 55 3.36 2.09 7.44
C ALA A 55 1.91 2.53 7.28
N ARG A 56 1.00 1.59 7.07
CA ARG A 56 -0.41 1.85 6.75
C ARG A 56 -1.32 0.75 7.29
N LEU A 57 -2.54 1.15 7.64
CA LEU A 57 -3.66 0.25 7.91
C LEU A 57 -4.69 0.41 6.79
N THR A 58 -5.20 -0.71 6.29
CA THR A 58 -6.23 -0.72 5.25
C THR A 58 -7.41 -1.58 5.69
N VAL A 59 -8.57 -0.95 5.84
CA VAL A 59 -9.84 -1.63 6.11
C VAL A 59 -10.60 -1.83 4.80
N THR A 60 -11.11 -3.04 4.59
CA THR A 60 -11.90 -3.39 3.40
C THR A 60 -13.13 -4.22 3.79
N PRO A 61 -14.22 -4.16 3.01
CA PRO A 61 -15.30 -5.12 3.17
C PRO A 61 -14.84 -6.52 2.75
N ALA A 62 -15.31 -7.55 3.44
CA ALA A 62 -15.03 -8.93 3.06
C ALA A 62 -15.51 -9.23 1.63
N PRO A 63 -14.86 -10.16 0.90
CA PRO A 63 -15.24 -10.48 -0.47
C PRO A 63 -16.74 -10.79 -0.60
N GLY A 64 -17.42 -10.12 -1.53
CA GLY A 64 -18.86 -10.27 -1.77
C GLY A 64 -19.76 -9.50 -0.80
N SER A 65 -19.20 -8.84 0.23
CA SER A 65 -19.98 -8.00 1.13
C SER A 65 -20.32 -6.65 0.49
N LYS A 66 -21.56 -6.21 0.72
CA LYS A 66 -22.04 -4.88 0.40
C LYS A 66 -22.93 -4.41 1.53
N PHE A 67 -22.67 -3.22 2.06
CA PHE A 67 -23.49 -2.65 3.14
C PHE A 67 -23.39 -1.12 3.16
N TYR A 68 -24.39 -0.49 3.77
CA TYR A 68 -24.40 0.95 4.05
C TYR A 68 -23.99 1.16 5.50
N GLY A 69 -22.87 1.84 5.75
CA GLY A 69 -22.37 2.09 7.09
C GLY A 69 -20.92 2.54 7.11
N ARG A 70 -20.26 2.43 8.26
CA ARG A 70 -18.91 2.97 8.45
C ARG A 70 -17.97 1.96 9.07
N PHE A 71 -16.69 2.12 8.76
CA PHE A 71 -15.61 1.48 9.47
C PHE A 71 -15.02 2.42 10.52
N HIS A 72 -14.82 1.90 11.72
CA HIS A 72 -14.12 2.54 12.81
C HIS A 72 -12.77 1.83 13.01
N LEU A 73 -11.67 2.57 12.96
CA LEU A 73 -10.32 2.06 13.11
C LEU A 73 -9.69 2.64 14.37
N THR A 74 -9.11 1.77 15.18
CA THR A 74 -8.53 2.10 16.49
C THR A 74 -7.18 1.43 16.68
N GLY A 75 -6.27 2.13 17.36
CA GLY A 75 -4.95 1.65 17.76
C GLY A 75 -4.11 2.78 18.36
N PRO A 76 -2.84 2.53 18.73
CA PRO A 76 -1.98 3.58 19.25
C PRO A 76 -1.83 4.74 18.26
N GLY A 77 -2.19 5.95 18.70
CA GLY A 77 -2.14 7.15 17.86
C GLY A 77 -3.18 7.19 16.73
N ILE A 78 -4.07 6.21 16.63
CA ILE A 78 -5.08 6.13 15.56
C ILE A 78 -6.48 5.98 16.17
N LYS A 79 -7.34 6.94 15.84
CA LYS A 79 -8.79 6.85 16.04
C LYS A 79 -9.45 7.50 14.84
N GLY A 80 -9.82 6.69 13.87
CA GLY A 80 -10.33 7.16 12.60
C GLY A 80 -11.65 6.50 12.23
N GLU A 81 -12.47 7.23 11.51
CA GLU A 81 -13.73 6.71 10.97
C GLU A 81 -13.76 6.95 9.47
N SER A 82 -14.22 5.96 8.73
CA SER A 82 -14.29 6.06 7.28
C SER A 82 -15.30 7.11 6.84
N ALA A 83 -14.92 7.97 5.90
CA ALA A 83 -15.83 8.97 5.33
C ALA A 83 -16.90 8.36 4.41
N LEU A 84 -16.62 7.21 3.80
CA LEU A 84 -17.55 6.52 2.91
C LEU A 84 -18.64 5.79 3.71
N MET A 85 -19.87 5.90 3.21
CA MET A 85 -21.02 5.16 3.75
C MET A 85 -21.37 3.91 2.93
N ASN A 86 -21.04 3.87 1.65
CA ASN A 86 -21.41 2.75 0.77
C ASN A 86 -20.20 1.86 0.53
N TRP A 87 -20.24 0.63 1.04
CA TRP A 87 -19.15 -0.33 0.92
C TRP A 87 -19.51 -1.45 -0.04
N HIS A 88 -18.56 -1.78 -0.93
CA HIS A 88 -18.66 -2.89 -1.86
C HIS A 88 -17.27 -3.44 -2.18
N LYS A 89 -17.21 -4.50 -2.98
CA LYS A 89 -15.93 -5.04 -3.48
C LYS A 89 -15.09 -3.92 -4.12
N GLY A 90 -13.84 -3.80 -3.67
CA GLY A 90 -12.88 -2.80 -4.17
C GLY A 90 -12.83 -1.50 -3.38
N SER A 91 -13.82 -1.21 -2.51
CA SER A 91 -13.76 -0.08 -1.59
C SER A 91 -12.67 -0.30 -0.54
N ARG A 92 -11.96 0.77 -0.17
CA ARG A 92 -10.88 0.72 0.84
C ARG A 92 -10.93 1.96 1.72
N TYR A 93 -10.66 1.78 3.00
CA TYR A 93 -10.41 2.84 3.96
C TYR A 93 -8.98 2.70 4.50
N GLY A 94 -8.09 3.59 4.06
CA GLY A 94 -6.68 3.55 4.43
C GLY A 94 -6.32 4.67 5.41
N VAL A 95 -5.50 4.36 6.40
CA VAL A 95 -4.90 5.34 7.32
C VAL A 95 -3.41 5.11 7.40
N GLY A 96 -2.62 6.17 7.16
CA GLY A 96 -1.17 6.14 7.35
C GLY A 96 -0.83 6.18 8.84
N VAL A 97 0.06 5.29 9.27
CA VAL A 97 0.57 5.23 10.65
C VAL A 97 1.99 5.80 10.68
N GLY A 98 2.87 5.23 9.84
CA GLY A 98 4.18 5.79 9.53
C GLY A 98 5.22 5.76 10.65
N HIS A 99 5.06 4.91 11.66
CA HIS A 99 5.98 4.84 12.81
C HIS A 99 6.13 3.41 13.37
N GLY A 100 7.15 3.22 14.21
CA GLY A 100 7.38 1.98 14.95
C GLY A 100 6.44 1.87 16.14
N VAL A 101 5.95 0.66 16.39
CA VAL A 101 5.06 0.33 17.52
C VAL A 101 5.76 -0.61 18.51
N ASN A 102 5.18 -0.78 19.69
CA ASN A 102 5.68 -1.75 20.65
C ASN A 102 5.30 -3.18 20.23
N ASN A 103 6.05 -4.18 20.72
CA ASN A 103 5.65 -5.58 20.55
C ASN A 103 4.25 -5.84 21.14
N HIS A 104 3.45 -6.68 20.48
CA HIS A 104 2.03 -6.94 20.80
C HIS A 104 1.12 -5.70 20.74
N THR A 105 1.43 -4.76 19.85
CA THR A 105 0.54 -3.63 19.57
C THR A 105 -0.67 -4.10 18.75
N LYS A 106 -1.87 -3.74 19.20
CA LYS A 106 -3.11 -4.11 18.50
C LYS A 106 -3.72 -2.95 17.73
N PHE A 107 -4.09 -3.24 16.48
CA PHE A 107 -4.93 -2.39 15.66
C PHE A 107 -6.25 -3.11 15.41
N CYS A 108 -7.38 -2.43 15.62
CA CYS A 108 -8.71 -3.00 15.49
C CYS A 108 -9.55 -2.19 14.51
N ALA A 109 -10.23 -2.88 13.60
CA ALA A 109 -11.24 -2.33 12.72
C ALA A 109 -12.61 -2.92 13.05
N GLU A 110 -13.61 -2.06 13.20
CA GLU A 110 -15.01 -2.40 13.41
C GLU A 110 -15.83 -1.86 12.25
N GLY A 111 -16.80 -2.63 11.75
CA GLY A 111 -17.76 -2.17 10.76
C GLY A 111 -19.14 -2.12 11.37
N TRP A 112 -19.84 -1.01 11.22
CA TRP A 112 -21.23 -0.85 11.67
C TRP A 112 -22.11 -0.52 10.46
N GLU A 113 -23.18 -1.29 10.27
CA GLU A 113 -24.22 -1.05 9.27
C GLU A 113 -25.25 -0.07 9.85
N TYR A 114 -25.71 0.85 9.02
CA TYR A 114 -26.66 1.89 9.37
C TYR A 114 -28.00 1.68 8.64
N THR A 115 -29.09 2.08 9.27
CA THR A 115 -30.40 2.20 8.64
C THR A 115 -30.44 3.42 7.72
N VAL A 116 -31.52 3.54 6.93
CA VAL A 116 -31.78 4.73 6.12
C VAL A 116 -32.01 6.01 6.95
N SER A 117 -32.43 5.85 8.22
CA SER A 117 -32.58 6.96 9.18
C SER A 117 -31.24 7.41 9.79
N GLY A 118 -30.13 6.70 9.51
CA GLY A 118 -28.81 7.01 10.06
C GLY A 118 -28.56 6.43 11.46
N GLU A 119 -29.40 5.50 11.91
CA GLU A 119 -29.18 4.77 13.16
C GLU A 119 -28.31 3.54 12.91
N ILE A 120 -27.55 3.12 13.92
CA ILE A 120 -26.78 1.88 13.82
C ILE A 120 -27.75 0.70 13.82
N LYS A 121 -27.80 -0.04 12.72
CA LYS A 121 -28.61 -1.23 12.55
C LYS A 121 -27.97 -2.44 13.23
N ARG A 122 -26.68 -2.67 12.99
CA ARG A 122 -25.90 -3.76 13.60
C ARG A 122 -24.40 -3.58 13.39
N SER A 123 -23.60 -4.29 14.19
CA SER A 123 -22.20 -4.54 13.86
C SER A 123 -22.10 -5.58 12.75
N VAL A 124 -21.27 -5.33 11.75
CA VAL A 124 -20.99 -6.25 10.64
C VAL A 124 -19.66 -6.99 10.80
N GLY A 125 -18.88 -6.67 11.83
CA GLY A 125 -17.64 -7.39 12.13
C GLY A 125 -16.62 -6.54 12.86
N ARG A 126 -15.82 -7.19 13.71
CA ARG A 126 -14.66 -6.61 14.38
C ARG A 126 -13.47 -7.52 14.20
N THR A 127 -12.41 -6.99 13.61
CA THR A 127 -11.15 -7.70 13.42
C THR A 127 -10.03 -6.90 14.09
N CYS A 128 -9.09 -7.59 14.71
CA CYS A 128 -7.92 -6.98 15.32
C CYS A 128 -6.68 -7.73 14.87
N VAL A 129 -5.63 -6.99 14.56
CA VAL A 129 -4.31 -7.52 14.20
C VAL A 129 -3.33 -7.17 15.31
N ASP A 130 -2.61 -8.17 15.80
CA ASP A 130 -1.55 -8.03 16.79
C ASP A 130 -0.19 -7.99 16.08
N VAL A 131 0.48 -6.83 16.15
CA VAL A 131 1.82 -6.63 15.58
C VAL A 131 2.84 -7.14 16.59
N HIS A 132 3.54 -8.20 16.22
CA HIS A 132 4.60 -8.80 17.01
C HIS A 132 5.77 -9.26 16.14
N MET A 133 6.93 -9.46 16.78
CA MET A 133 8.18 -9.94 16.16
C MET A 133 8.60 -11.29 16.73
#